data_AF-A0A0R2EGY5-F1
#
_entry.id   AF-A0A0R2EGY5-F1
#
_cell.length_a   1.000
_cell.length_b   1.000
_cell.length_c   1.000
_cell.angle_alpha   90.00
_cell.angle_beta   90.00
_cell.angle_gamma   90.00
#
_symmetry.space_group_name_H-M   'P 1'
#
loop_
_entity.id
_entity.type
_entity.pdbx_description
1 polymer ?
#
loop_
_entity_poly.entity_id
_entity_poly.type
_entity_poly.pdbx_seq_one_letter_code
_entity_poly.pdbx_strand_id
1 'polypeptide(L)'
;MMNRFNLQLVAMGRQMTLGRGLILLLNLLTFATLIFGSSAMLFAALVFTSLLLFTGHFLVFSSTQQASRLQQLDLWLIGLTLVAGYFKLMFMI
;
A
#
# COMPACT_ATOMS: atom_id res chain seq x y z
N MET A 1 17.41 -3.56 -32.99
CA MET A 1 17.24 -2.14 -32.62
C MET A 1 16.16 -2.04 -31.55
N MET A 2 16.49 -1.51 -30.37
CA MET A 2 15.57 -1.43 -29.24
C MET A 2 14.73 -0.14 -29.37
N ASN A 3 13.41 -0.28 -29.44
CA ASN A 3 12.50 0.83 -29.73
C ASN A 3 12.51 1.87 -28.59
N ARG A 4 12.35 3.17 -28.90
CA ARG A 4 12.44 4.26 -27.91
C ARG A 4 11.49 4.08 -26.72
N PHE A 5 10.32 3.49 -26.95
CA PHE A 5 9.38 3.08 -25.88
C PHE A 5 9.97 2.03 -24.93
N ASN A 6 10.73 1.06 -25.46
CA ASN A 6 11.36 0.03 -24.64
C ASN A 6 12.48 0.62 -23.77
N LEU A 7 13.24 1.58 -24.30
CA LEU A 7 14.24 2.36 -23.56
C LEU A 7 13.61 3.23 -22.47
N GLN A 8 12.48 3.89 -22.74
CA GLN A 8 11.75 4.66 -21.73
C GLN A 8 11.14 3.77 -20.65
N LEU A 9 10.59 2.61 -21.00
CA LEU A 9 10.10 1.63 -20.02
C LEU A 9 11.24 0.99 -19.21
N VAL A 10 12.46 0.87 -19.76
CA VAL A 10 13.64 0.40 -19.01
C VAL A 10 14.21 1.52 -18.13
N ALA A 11 14.22 2.76 -18.62
CA ALA A 11 14.73 3.94 -17.92
C ALA A 11 13.77 4.53 -16.86
N MET A 12 12.45 4.36 -17.00
CA MET A 12 11.43 4.86 -16.05
C MET A 12 11.27 4.00 -14.78
N GLY A 13 12.22 3.10 -14.47
CA GLY A 13 12.20 2.40 -13.18
C GLY A 13 11.59 1.00 -13.22
N ARG A 14 11.97 0.21 -14.23
CA ARG A 14 11.67 -1.22 -14.33
C ARG A 14 12.47 -2.08 -13.35
N GLN A 15 12.43 -1.73 -12.06
CA GLN A 15 12.64 -2.69 -10.99
C GLN A 15 11.57 -2.48 -9.93
N MET A 16 10.30 -2.70 -10.33
CA MET A 16 9.35 -3.26 -9.39
C MET A 16 9.90 -4.64 -9.04
N THR A 17 10.71 -4.70 -7.99
CA THR A 17 11.21 -5.97 -7.47
C THR A 17 10.00 -6.83 -7.11
N LEU A 18 10.10 -8.14 -7.28
CA LEU A 18 8.99 -9.05 -6.95
C LEU A 18 8.45 -8.79 -5.53
N GLY A 19 9.34 -8.44 -4.59
CA GLY A 19 8.96 -8.02 -3.24
C GLY A 19 8.06 -6.76 -3.19
N ARG A 20 8.36 -5.71 -3.97
CA ARG A 20 7.50 -4.51 -4.03
C ARG A 20 6.14 -4.79 -4.64
N GLY A 21 6.08 -5.69 -5.62
CA GLY A 21 4.81 -6.15 -6.19
C GLY A 21 3.98 -6.96 -5.21
N LEU A 22 4.62 -7.84 -4.44
CA LEU A 22 3.95 -8.59 -3.39
C LEU A 22 3.39 -7.69 -2.30
N ILE A 23 4.13 -6.66 -1.87
CA ILE A 23 3.66 -5.70 -0.86
C ILE A 23 2.41 -4.97 -1.35
N LEU A 24 2.42 -4.47 -2.60
CA LEU A 24 1.26 -3.82 -3.20
C LEU A 24 0.04 -4.75 -3.30
N LEU A 25 0.26 -5.99 -3.72
CA LEU A 25 -0.80 -6.99 -3.81
C LEU A 25 -1.36 -7.35 -2.43
N LEU A 26 -0.50 -7.51 -1.43
CA LEU A 26 -0.91 -7.75 -0.05
C LEU A 26 -1.74 -6.60 0.50
N ASN A 27 -1.31 -5.35 0.30
CA ASN A 27 -2.07 -4.18 0.73
C ASN A 27 -3.46 -4.11 0.04
N LEU A 28 -3.53 -4.49 -1.24
CA LEU A 28 -4.80 -4.54 -1.97
C LEU A 28 -5.73 -5.64 -1.43
N LEU A 29 -5.18 -6.83 -1.10
CA LEU A 29 -5.92 -7.90 -0.44
C LEU A 29 -6.38 -7.50 0.96
N THR A 30 -5.54 -6.79 1.72
CA THR A 30 -5.88 -6.27 3.05
C THR A 30 -7.03 -5.28 2.97
N PHE A 31 -6.99 -4.36 2.01
CA PHE A 31 -8.08 -3.44 1.73
C PHE A 31 -9.38 -4.15 1.33
N ALA A 32 -9.31 -5.13 0.42
CA ALA A 32 -10.48 -5.93 0.04
C ALA A 32 -11.06 -6.71 1.23
N THR A 33 -10.20 -7.25 2.10
CA THR A 33 -10.61 -7.97 3.31
C THR A 33 -11.34 -7.06 4.29
N LEU A 34 -10.92 -5.79 4.38
CA LEU A 34 -11.67 -4.78 5.13
C LEU A 34 -13.02 -4.47 4.51
N ILE A 35 -13.20 -4.54 3.19
CA ILE A 35 -14.53 -4.35 2.59
C ILE A 35 -15.43 -5.56 2.88
N PHE A 36 -14.95 -6.78 2.62
CA PHE A 36 -15.79 -7.98 2.59
C PHE A 36 -15.80 -8.82 3.86
N GLY A 37 -14.83 -8.65 4.76
CA GLY A 37 -14.77 -9.44 6.00
C GLY A 37 -15.90 -9.09 6.97
N SER A 38 -16.09 -9.90 8.00
CA SER A 38 -17.09 -9.68 9.08
C SER A 38 -16.51 -9.76 10.50
N SER A 39 -15.20 -10.05 10.63
CA SER A 39 -14.55 -10.24 11.93
C SER A 39 -13.94 -8.95 12.46
N ALA A 40 -14.47 -8.46 13.59
CA ALA A 40 -13.98 -7.26 14.27
C ALA A 40 -12.51 -7.39 14.71
N MET A 41 -12.11 -8.57 15.19
CA MET A 41 -10.72 -8.84 15.57
C MET A 41 -9.79 -8.75 14.35
N LEU A 42 -10.25 -9.26 13.20
CA LEU A 42 -9.50 -9.21 11.96
C LEU A 42 -9.34 -7.76 11.48
N PHE A 43 -10.39 -6.93 11.57
CA PHE A 43 -10.27 -5.50 11.21
C PHE A 43 -9.30 -4.75 12.11
N ALA A 44 -9.38 -4.96 13.43
CA ALA A 44 -8.46 -4.35 14.37
C ALA A 44 -6.99 -4.72 14.06
N ALA A 45 -6.73 -5.99 13.75
CA ALA A 45 -5.39 -6.45 13.36
C ALA A 45 -4.92 -5.81 12.04
N LEU A 46 -5.79 -5.69 11.04
CA LEU A 46 -5.46 -5.06 9.75
C LEU A 46 -5.19 -3.56 9.90
N VAL A 47 -6.00 -2.85 10.70
CA VAL A 47 -5.79 -1.43 11.01
C VAL A 47 -4.47 -1.24 11.76
N PHE A 48 -4.20 -2.06 12.78
CA PHE A 48 -2.94 -2.01 13.52
C PHE A 48 -1.72 -2.25 12.62
N THR A 49 -1.79 -3.26 11.77
CA THR A 49 -0.71 -3.56 10.80
C THR A 49 -0.50 -2.41 9.83
N SER A 50 -1.58 -1.79 9.36
CA SER A 50 -1.53 -0.63 8.46
C SER A 50 -0.88 0.58 9.14
N LEU A 51 -1.13 0.82 10.43
CA LEU A 51 -0.47 1.88 11.21
C LEU A 51 1.04 1.64 11.33
N LEU A 52 1.46 0.39 11.55
CA LEU A 52 2.87 0.04 11.59
C LEU A 52 3.55 0.27 10.24
N LEU A 53 2.92 -0.13 9.13
CA LEU A 53 3.44 0.10 7.79
C LEU A 53 3.51 1.60 7.45
N PHE A 54 2.48 2.36 7.83
CA PHE A 54 2.47 3.82 7.68
C PHE A 54 3.65 4.46 8.43
N THR A 55 3.84 4.09 9.70
CA THR A 55 4.93 4.60 10.54
C THR A 55 6.30 4.21 9.97
N GLY A 56 6.46 2.95 9.57
CA GLY A 56 7.67 2.46 8.92
C GLY A 56 8.01 3.20 7.64
N HIS A 57 7.00 3.61 6.86
CA HIS A 57 7.19 4.40 5.66
C HIS A 57 7.85 5.76 5.95
N PHE A 58 7.41 6.48 6.98
CA PHE A 58 7.99 7.78 7.33
C PHE A 58 9.35 7.67 8.02
N LEU A 59 9.64 6.56 8.69
CA LEU A 59 10.98 6.28 9.21
C LEU A 59 12.01 6.07 8.09
N VAL A 60 11.60 5.40 7.01
CA VAL A 60 12.47 5.13 5.86
C VAL A 60 12.51 6.32 4.88
N PHE A 61 11.38 6.99 4.67
CA PHE A 61 11.24 8.15 3.79
C PHE A 61 10.80 9.36 4.61
N SER A 62 11.75 10.23 4.91
CA SER A 62 11.48 11.45 5.71
C SER A 62 10.43 12.38 5.07
N SER A 63 10.19 12.25 3.76
CA SER A 63 9.07 12.89 3.07
C SER A 63 8.58 12.07 1.87
N THR A 64 7.31 12.27 1.51
CA THR A 64 6.68 11.65 0.34
C THR A 64 7.29 12.12 -1.00
N GLN A 65 7.99 13.26 -1.02
CA GLN A 65 8.69 13.75 -2.21
C GLN A 65 9.95 12.94 -2.52
N GLN A 66 10.56 12.32 -1.50
CA GLN A 66 11.71 11.42 -1.68
C GLN A 66 11.29 10.00 -2.06
N ALA A 67 10.00 9.67 -1.93
CA ALA A 67 9.47 8.37 -2.26
C ALA A 67 9.24 8.23 -3.78
N SER A 68 9.60 7.08 -4.33
CA SER A 68 9.27 6.71 -5.71
C SER A 68 7.74 6.60 -5.91
N ARG A 69 7.27 6.67 -7.17
CA ARG A 69 5.82 6.54 -7.48
C ARG A 69 5.16 5.30 -6.89
N LEU A 70 5.86 4.16 -6.88
CA LEU A 70 5.34 2.91 -6.30
C LEU A 70 5.18 3.00 -4.77
N GLN A 71 6.10 3.69 -4.10
CA GLN A 71 6.03 3.91 -2.65
C GLN A 71 4.93 4.91 -2.29
N GLN A 72 4.73 5.95 -3.11
CA GLN A 72 3.58 6.84 -2.95
C GLN A 72 2.26 6.08 -3.10
N LEU A 73 2.16 5.19 -4.10
CA LEU A 73 0.96 4.38 -4.32
C LEU A 73 0.70 3.41 -3.15
N ASP A 74 1.77 2.83 -2.60
CA ASP A 74 1.70 2.00 -1.39
C ASP A 74 1.19 2.79 -0.18
N LEU A 75 1.69 4.02 0.02
CA LEU A 75 1.23 4.92 1.08
C LEU A 75 -0.25 5.28 0.93
N TRP A 76 -0.70 5.52 -0.30
CA TRP A 76 -2.12 5.77 -0.60
C TRP A 76 -3.00 4.57 -0.25
N LEU A 77 -2.56 3.35 -0.60
CA LEU A 77 -3.27 2.12 -0.23
C LEU A 77 -3.34 1.93 1.28
N ILE A 78 -2.24 2.15 1.99
CA ILE A 78 -2.20 2.09 3.46
C ILE A 78 -3.18 3.11 4.06
N GLY A 79 -3.19 4.35 3.56
CA GLY A 79 -4.12 5.39 3.98
C GLY A 79 -5.58 5.01 3.75
N LEU A 80 -5.92 4.50 2.56
CA LEU A 80 -7.28 4.02 2.25
C LEU A 80 -7.70 2.85 3.16
N THR A 81 -6.77 1.96 3.47
CA THR A 81 -6.98 0.82 4.38
C THR A 81 -7.26 1.30 5.80
N LEU A 82 -6.52 2.29 6.29
CA LEU A 82 -6.76 2.92 7.60
C LEU A 82 -8.12 3.59 7.66
N VAL A 83 -8.47 4.36 6.63
CA VAL A 83 -9.79 5.02 6.55
C VAL A 83 -10.90 3.98 6.54
N ALA A 84 -10.83 2.99 5.65
CA ALA A 84 -11.83 1.93 5.57
C ALA A 84 -11.98 1.17 6.89
N GLY A 85 -10.87 0.81 7.53
CA GLY A 85 -10.88 0.13 8.81
C GLY A 85 -11.42 0.99 9.96
N TYR A 86 -11.12 2.29 9.98
CA TYR A 86 -11.72 3.23 10.94
C TYR A 86 -13.23 3.32 10.78
N PHE A 87 -13.73 3.50 9.54
CA PHE A 87 -15.17 3.50 9.25
C PHE A 87 -15.80 2.19 9.71
N LYS A 88 -15.17 1.07 9.43
CA LYS A 88 -15.70 -0.24 9.80
C LYS A 88 -15.80 -0.44 11.31
N LEU A 89 -14.77 -0.04 12.05
CA LEU A 89 -14.76 -0.11 13.51
C LEU A 89 -15.75 0.87 14.17
N MET A 90 -15.90 2.08 13.61
CA MET A 90 -16.81 3.11 14.16
C MET A 90 -18.28 2.82 13.88
N PHE A 91 -18.59 2.33 12.68
CA PHE A 91 -19.97 2.10 12.25
C PHE A 91 -20.43 0.64 12.46
N MET A 92 -19.55 -0.24 12.94
CA MET A 92 -19.85 -1.65 13.26
C MET A 92 -20.50 -2.41 12.09
N ILE A 93 -20.14 -2.04 10.86
CA ILE A 93 -20.51 -2.69 9.59
C ILE A 93 -19.48 -3.78 9.27
#